data_AF-A0A2H5ZY54-F1
#
_entry.id   AF-A0A2H5ZY54-F1
#
_cell.length_a   1.000
_cell.length_b   1.000
_cell.length_c   1.000
_cell.angle_alpha   90.00
_cell.angle_beta   90.00
_cell.angle_gamma   90.00
#
_symmetry.space_group_name_H-M   'P 1'
#
loop_
_entity.id
_entity.type
_entity.pdbx_description
1 polymer ?
#
loop_
_entity_poly.entity_id
_entity_poly.type
_entity_poly.pdbx_seq_one_letter_code
_entity_poly.pdbx_strand_id
1 'polypeptide(L)'
;MAADAAIQVRPRWVRATAVSLAAALLLVSSAQAAYRLYRLSQQVAELEYQRAALLEENRRLREEIRRLYDPAYVERVAREELGLVRPGEIAVVLVPRPAPTPRRR
;
A
#
# COMPACT_ATOMS: atom_id res chain seq x y z
N MET A 1 9.43 -47.99 59.51
CA MET A 1 10.06 -46.72 59.95
C MET A 1 10.29 -45.84 58.74
N ALA A 2 9.24 -45.19 58.26
CA ALA A 2 9.27 -44.36 57.07
C ALA A 2 9.13 -42.89 57.45
N ALA A 3 9.97 -42.09 56.80
CA ALA A 3 9.76 -40.71 56.38
C ALA A 3 9.31 -39.69 57.44
N ASP A 4 10.24 -38.81 57.80
CA ASP A 4 9.95 -37.37 57.77
C ASP A 4 11.24 -36.60 57.51
N ALA A 5 11.68 -36.61 56.25
CA ALA A 5 12.65 -35.67 55.75
C ALA A 5 11.94 -34.32 55.58
N ALA A 6 11.71 -33.64 56.70
CA ALA A 6 11.10 -32.32 56.73
C ALA A 6 11.93 -31.36 55.88
N ILE A 7 11.38 -30.94 54.75
CA ILE A 7 11.92 -29.91 53.89
C ILE A 7 11.86 -28.59 54.67
N GLN A 8 12.88 -28.33 55.50
CA GLN A 8 13.07 -27.03 56.14
C GLN A 8 13.63 -26.04 55.10
N VAL A 9 12.74 -25.51 54.25
CA VAL A 9 13.08 -24.42 53.34
C VAL A 9 13.43 -23.17 54.15
N ARG A 10 14.70 -22.76 54.12
CA ARG A 10 15.14 -21.55 54.81
C ARG A 10 14.49 -20.31 54.18
N PRO A 11 13.91 -19.38 54.97
CA PRO A 11 13.04 -18.30 54.49
C PRO A 11 13.72 -17.33 53.51
N ARG A 12 15.06 -17.23 53.55
CA ARG A 12 15.85 -16.42 52.61
C ARG A 12 15.81 -16.96 51.17
N TRP A 13 15.74 -18.29 51.00
CA TRP A 13 15.71 -18.92 49.67
C TRP A 13 14.34 -18.77 49.03
N VAL A 14 13.27 -18.90 49.82
CA VAL A 14 11.89 -18.65 49.37
C VAL A 14 11.71 -17.20 48.91
N ARG A 15 12.29 -16.24 49.64
CA ARG A 15 12.30 -14.83 49.22
C ARG A 15 13.07 -14.61 47.92
N ALA A 16 14.26 -15.21 47.80
CA ALA A 16 15.08 -15.08 46.60
C ALA A 16 14.39 -15.68 45.37
N THR A 17 13.74 -16.85 45.50
CA THR A 17 12.98 -17.45 44.40
C THR A 17 11.74 -16.64 44.05
N ALA A 18 11.02 -16.10 45.03
CA ALA A 18 9.87 -15.22 44.78
C ALA A 18 10.28 -13.93 44.04
N VAL A 19 11.39 -13.30 44.44
CA VAL A 19 11.94 -12.11 43.77
C VAL A 19 12.39 -12.45 42.35
N SER A 20 13.10 -13.57 42.17
CA SER A 20 13.54 -14.01 40.85
C SER A 20 12.36 -14.28 39.92
N LEU A 21 11.28 -14.90 40.43
CA LEU A 21 10.07 -15.16 39.65
C LEU A 21 9.38 -13.86 39.27
N ALA A 22 9.24 -12.92 40.21
CA ALA A 22 8.67 -11.60 39.94
C ALA A 22 9.48 -10.82 38.89
N ALA A 23 10.81 -10.84 39.00
CA ALA A 23 11.71 -10.22 38.03
C ALA A 23 11.58 -10.85 36.64
N ALA A 24 11.52 -12.18 36.55
CA ALA A 24 11.30 -12.88 35.30
C ALA A 24 9.96 -12.50 34.65
N LEU A 25 8.89 -12.41 35.46
CA LEU A 25 7.55 -12.05 34.98
C LEU A 25 7.50 -10.61 34.46
N LEU A 26 8.18 -9.69 35.14
CA LEU A 26 8.36 -8.31 34.69
C LEU A 26 9.15 -8.25 33.37
N LEU A 27 10.27 -8.96 33.26
CA LEU A 27 11.07 -9.00 32.04
C LEU A 27 10.27 -9.51 30.84
N VAL A 28 9.51 -10.60 31.01
CA VAL A 28 8.65 -11.14 29.95
C VAL A 28 7.56 -10.15 29.55
N SER A 29 6.89 -9.53 30.54
CA SER A 29 5.85 -8.54 30.29
C SER A 29 6.39 -7.32 29.53
N SER A 30 7.54 -6.79 29.96
CA SER A 30 8.22 -5.67 29.32
C SER A 30 8.66 -6.00 27.89
N ALA A 31 9.24 -7.19 27.66
CA ALA A 31 9.62 -7.64 26.33
C ALA A 31 8.41 -7.75 25.39
N GLN A 32 7.28 -8.30 25.88
CA GLN A 32 6.06 -8.40 25.10
C GLN A 32 5.45 -7.02 24.79
N ALA A 33 5.53 -6.07 25.72
CA ALA A 33 5.10 -4.70 25.48
C ALA A 33 5.97 -4.00 24.43
N ALA A 34 7.29 -4.12 24.53
CA ALA A 34 8.23 -3.56 23.56
C ALA A 34 8.02 -4.14 22.15
N TYR A 35 7.83 -5.46 22.05
CA TYR A 35 7.56 -6.11 20.78
C TYR A 35 6.24 -5.63 20.15
N ARG A 36 5.18 -5.48 20.96
CA ARG A 36 3.90 -4.94 20.49
C ARG A 36 4.07 -3.52 19.97
N LEU A 37 4.77 -2.66 20.71
CA LEU A 37 5.01 -1.29 20.28
C LEU A 37 5.79 -1.22 18.96
N TYR A 38 6.81 -2.06 18.80
CA TYR A 38 7.56 -2.19 17.55
C TYR A 38 6.67 -2.64 16.38
N ARG A 39 5.77 -3.61 16.59
CA ARG A 39 4.85 -4.03 15.53
C ARG A 39 3.85 -2.94 15.17
N LEU A 40 3.33 -2.21 16.16
CA LEU A 40 2.40 -1.11 15.92
C LEU A 40 3.09 0.03 15.14
N SER A 41 4.33 0.39 15.49
CA SER A 41 5.05 1.44 14.76
C SER A 41 5.29 1.06 13.30
N GLN A 42 5.63 -0.21 13.02
CA GLN A 42 5.73 -0.72 11.65
C GLN A 42 4.39 -0.64 10.90
N GLN A 43 3.28 -1.00 11.55
CA GLN A 43 1.95 -0.89 10.94
C GLN A 43 1.56 0.56 10.64
N VAL A 44 1.88 1.49 11.54
CA VAL A 44 1.64 2.92 11.32
C VAL A 44 2.44 3.42 10.12
N ALA A 45 3.73 3.09 10.02
CA ALA A 45 4.57 3.49 8.89
C ALA A 45 4.03 2.97 7.55
N GLU A 46 3.60 1.71 7.50
CA GLU A 46 2.99 1.12 6.30
C GLU A 46 1.68 1.82 5.92
N LEU A 47 0.81 2.07 6.89
CA LEU A 47 -0.46 2.77 6.65
C LEU A 47 -0.26 4.21 6.21
N GLU A 48 0.75 4.90 6.74
CA GLU A 48 1.12 6.26 6.30
C GLU A 48 1.60 6.25 4.85
N TYR A 49 2.41 5.28 4.47
CA TYR A 49 2.85 5.11 3.08
C TYR A 49 1.67 4.87 2.13
N GLN A 50 0.78 3.93 2.48
CA GLN A 50 -0.43 3.66 1.70
C GLN A 50 -1.34 4.89 1.59
N ARG A 51 -1.51 5.62 2.70
CA ARG A 51 -2.28 6.87 2.70
C ARG A 51 -1.68 7.90 1.76
N ALA A 52 -0.36 8.08 1.77
CA ALA A 52 0.31 9.03 0.87
C ALA A 52 0.11 8.64 -0.60
N ALA A 53 0.26 7.35 -0.94
CA ALA A 53 0.03 6.85 -2.29
C ALA A 53 -1.42 7.09 -2.77
N LEU A 54 -2.40 6.78 -1.92
CA LEU A 54 -3.83 6.99 -2.23
C LEU A 54 -4.19 8.46 -2.39
N LEU A 55 -3.58 9.35 -1.60
CA LEU A 55 -3.80 10.80 -1.73
C LEU A 55 -3.28 11.33 -3.07
N GLU A 56 -2.11 10.85 -3.50
CA GLU A 56 -1.55 11.24 -4.81
C GLU A 56 -2.39 10.70 -5.97
N GLU A 57 -2.82 9.44 -5.88
CA GLU A 57 -3.71 8.85 -6.87
C GLU A 57 -5.05 9.60 -6.95
N ASN A 58 -5.64 9.93 -5.79
CA ASN A 58 -6.87 10.70 -5.74
C ASN A 58 -6.71 12.09 -6.39
N ARG A 59 -5.57 12.76 -6.15
CA ARG A 59 -5.26 14.05 -6.76
C ARG A 59 -5.15 13.92 -8.27
N ARG A 60 -4.43 12.92 -8.78
CA ARG A 60 -4.30 12.64 -10.22
C ARG A 60 -5.66 12.40 -10.87
N LEU A 61 -6.50 11.56 -10.27
CA LEU A 61 -7.84 11.27 -10.78
C LEU A 61 -8.73 12.52 -10.80
N ARG A 62 -8.64 13.37 -9.78
CA ARG A 62 -9.38 14.66 -9.78
C ARG A 62 -8.89 15.63 -10.86
N GLU A 63 -7.59 15.64 -11.16
CA GLU A 63 -7.07 16.41 -12.29
C GLU A 63 -7.58 15.88 -13.63
N GLU A 64 -7.65 14.56 -13.79
CA GLU A 64 -8.19 13.91 -14.99
C GLU A 64 -9.68 14.22 -15.18
N ILE A 65 -10.49 14.09 -14.12
CA ILE A 65 -11.90 14.47 -14.13
C ILE A 65 -12.07 15.94 -14.54
N ARG A 66 -11.25 16.84 -14.02
CA ARG A 66 -11.30 18.27 -14.41
C ARG A 66 -11.01 18.48 -15.90
N ARG A 67 -10.05 17.74 -16.48
CA ARG A 67 -9.76 17.81 -17.91
C ARG A 67 -10.93 17.31 -18.76
N LEU A 68 -11.67 16.31 -18.28
CA LEU A 68 -12.87 15.81 -18.97
C LEU A 68 -14.02 16.83 -18.98
N TYR A 69 -14.00 17.86 -18.13
CA TYR A 69 -14.95 18.97 -18.20
C TYR A 69 -14.51 20.09 -19.16
N ASP A 70 -13.28 20.08 -19.68
CA ASP A 70 -12.82 21.03 -20.67
C ASP A 70 -13.26 20.59 -22.08
N PRO A 71 -14.18 21.34 -22.76
CA PRO A 71 -14.67 20.96 -24.08
C PRO A 71 -13.56 20.85 -25.12
N ALA A 72 -12.49 21.65 -25.02
CA ALA A 72 -11.37 21.60 -25.95
C ALA A 72 -10.54 20.33 -25.77
N TYR A 73 -10.37 19.87 -24.52
CA TYR A 73 -9.73 18.59 -24.22
C TYR A 73 -10.55 17.42 -24.77
N VAL A 74 -11.87 17.43 -24.55
CA VAL A 74 -12.78 16.40 -25.07
C VAL A 74 -12.81 16.39 -26.59
N GLU A 75 -12.88 17.56 -27.24
CA GLU A 75 -12.83 17.67 -28.71
C GLU A 75 -11.51 17.11 -29.26
N ARG A 76 -10.37 17.43 -28.63
CA ARG A 76 -9.07 16.92 -29.05
C ARG A 76 -9.02 15.39 -28.96
N VAL A 77 -9.43 14.80 -27.84
CA VAL A 77 -9.46 13.33 -27.67
C VAL A 77 -10.43 12.70 -28.68
N ALA A 78 -11.60 13.32 -28.93
CA ALA A 78 -12.55 12.84 -29.93
C ALA A 78 -11.99 12.88 -31.36
N ARG A 79 -11.17 13.88 -31.71
CA ARG A 79 -10.49 13.96 -33.01
C ARG A 79 -9.35 12.94 -33.13
N GLU A 80 -8.54 12.80 -32.09
CA GLU A 80 -7.33 11.95 -32.09
C GLU A 80 -7.69 10.46 -32.01
N GLU A 81 -8.57 10.07 -31.10
CA GLU A 81 -8.89 8.66 -30.83
C GLU A 81 -10.06 8.15 -31.68
N LEU A 82 -11.04 9.02 -32.00
CA LEU A 82 -12.27 8.61 -32.68
C LEU A 82 -12.40 9.18 -34.10
N GLY A 83 -11.48 10.04 -34.54
CA GLY A 83 -11.53 10.67 -35.87
C GLY A 83 -12.76 11.55 -36.10
N LEU A 84 -13.43 11.99 -35.03
CA LEU A 84 -14.67 12.77 -35.12
C LEU A 84 -14.37 14.19 -35.57
N VAL A 85 -15.24 14.75 -36.41
CA VAL A 85 -15.17 16.14 -36.90
C VAL A 85 -16.45 16.90 -36.54
N ARG A 86 -16.38 18.22 -36.41
CA ARG A 86 -17.58 19.02 -36.11
C ARG A 86 -18.58 19.00 -37.27
N PRO A 87 -19.88 19.17 -37.02
CA PRO A 87 -20.86 19.36 -38.09
C PRO A 87 -20.44 20.51 -39.02
N GLY A 88 -20.22 20.21 -40.29
CA GLY A 88 -19.77 21.17 -41.31
C GLY A 88 -18.26 21.16 -41.62
N GLU A 89 -17.45 20.38 -40.90
CA GLU A 89 -16.04 20.14 -41.23
C GLU A 89 -15.86 18.94 -42.20
N ILE A 90 -14.82 18.98 -43.03
CA ILE A 90 -14.48 17.90 -43.99
C ILE A 90 -13.25 17.15 -43.48
N ALA A 91 -13.40 15.85 -43.20
CA ALA A 91 -12.27 14.98 -42.84
C ALA A 91 -11.45 14.61 -44.08
N VAL A 92 -10.15 14.92 -44.09
CA VAL A 92 -9.23 14.54 -45.17
C VAL A 92 -8.36 13.37 -44.69
N VAL A 93 -8.52 12.22 -45.33
CA VAL A 93 -7.70 11.03 -45.05
C VAL A 93 -6.68 10.85 -46.17
N LEU A 94 -5.40 10.77 -45.82
CA LEU A 94 -4.33 10.50 -46.78
C LEU A 94 -4.36 9.01 -47.16
N VAL A 95 -4.86 8.71 -48.36
CA VAL A 95 -4.84 7.34 -48.89
C VAL A 95 -3.50 7.12 -49.60
N PRO A 96 -2.71 6.10 -49.21
CA PRO A 96 -1.46 5.77 -49.89
C PRO A 96 -1.71 5.50 -51.37
N ARG A 97 -0.84 6.06 -52.24
CA ARG A 97 -0.94 5.85 -53.68
C ARG A 97 -0.76 4.35 -53.98
N PRO A 98 -1.71 3.67 -54.65
CA PRO A 98 -1.55 2.27 -54.98
C PRO A 98 -0.32 2.09 -55.86
N ALA A 99 0.50 1.08 -55.53
CA ALA A 99 1.70 0.77 -56.29
C ALA A 99 1.32 0.47 -57.76
N PRO A 100 2.09 0.97 -58.74
CA PRO A 100 1.78 0.75 -60.15
C PRO A 100 1.74 -0.76 -60.42
N THR A 101 0.60 -1.22 -60.93
CA THR A 101 0.40 -2.64 -61.26
C THR A 101 1.44 -3.03 -62.32
N PRO A 102 2.28 -4.05 -62.07
CA PRO A 102 3.28 -4.45 -63.04
C PRO A 102 2.59 -4.95 -64.31
N ARG A 103 2.84 -4.26 -65.42
CA ARG A 103 2.28 -4.58 -66.74
C ARG A 103 2.88 -5.91 -67.18
N ARG A 104 2.12 -7.00 -67.07
CA ARG A 104 2.52 -8.33 -67.55
C ARG A 104 2.72 -8.25 -69.06
N ARG A 105 3.96 -8.48 -69.51
CA ARG A 105 4.31 -8.67 -70.92
C ARG A 105 4.01 -10.09 -71.35
#